data_AF-A0A949FKZ9-F1
#
_entry.id   AF-A0A949FKZ9-F1
#
_cell.length_a   1.000
_cell.length_b   1.000
_cell.length_c   1.000
_cell.angle_alpha   90.00
_cell.angle_beta   90.00
_cell.angle_gamma   90.00
#
_symmetry.space_group_name_H-M   'P 1'
#
loop_
_entity.id
_entity.type
_entity.pdbx_description
1 polymer ?
#
loop_
_entity_poly.entity_id
_entity_poly.type
_entity_poly.pdbx_seq_one_letter_code
_entity_poly.pdbx_strand_id
1 'polypeptide(L)'
;MKTAISMPFRQWINLVWIGLSCLHAGCSKIEFLPNRLVAAATLHSTDEMQVDKVAGEAYAIATTLFGTPDEPSWPTELPNVVDMAEVSRSAGPVGRAYDKIERGLYRKHCVQCHGITGDGAGAAASLLAPYPRDFRRGTFKFKSTSIGTKPNKA
;
A
#
# COMPACT_ATOMS: atom_id res chain seq x y z
N MET A 1 -40.84 -40.25 -6.67
CA MET A 1 -40.79 -39.43 -7.90
C MET A 1 -39.60 -38.49 -7.80
N LYS A 2 -38.53 -38.71 -8.58
CA LYS A 2 -37.42 -37.77 -8.75
C LYS A 2 -37.38 -37.41 -10.23
N THR A 3 -37.80 -36.21 -10.58
CA THR A 3 -37.69 -35.69 -11.95
C THR A 3 -36.28 -35.16 -12.14
N ALA A 4 -35.48 -35.87 -12.96
CA ALA A 4 -34.17 -35.40 -13.38
C ALA A 4 -34.37 -34.26 -14.40
N ILE A 5 -33.95 -33.05 -14.03
CA ILE A 5 -33.96 -31.87 -14.90
C ILE A 5 -32.78 -32.02 -15.88
N SER A 6 -33.05 -32.47 -17.10
CA SER A 6 -32.05 -32.52 -18.16
C SER A 6 -31.90 -31.14 -18.81
N MET A 7 -30.77 -30.47 -18.58
CA MET A 7 -30.47 -29.19 -19.24
C MET A 7 -29.95 -29.41 -20.68
N PRO A 8 -30.36 -28.58 -21.66
CA PRO A 8 -29.92 -28.70 -23.06
C PRO A 8 -28.40 -28.45 -23.22
N PHE A 9 -27.76 -29.22 -24.11
CA PHE A 9 -26.31 -29.23 -24.39
C PHE A 9 -25.66 -27.84 -24.60
N ARG A 10 -26.41 -26.87 -25.15
CA ARG A 10 -25.94 -25.49 -25.35
C ARG A 10 -25.74 -24.70 -24.04
N GLN A 11 -26.47 -25.05 -22.98
CA GLN A 11 -26.28 -24.47 -21.65
C GLN A 11 -25.00 -24.98 -20.98
N TRP A 12 -24.59 -26.23 -21.25
CA TRP A 12 -23.30 -26.76 -20.81
C TRP A 12 -22.12 -26.01 -21.43
N ILE A 13 -22.19 -25.74 -22.74
CA ILE A 13 -21.16 -24.96 -23.44
C ILE A 13 -21.04 -23.57 -22.82
N ASN A 14 -22.15 -22.87 -22.59
CA ASN A 14 -22.13 -21.54 -21.99
C ASN A 14 -21.59 -21.54 -20.55
N LEU A 15 -21.94 -22.54 -19.73
CA LEU A 15 -21.42 -22.68 -18.37
C LEU A 15 -19.91 -22.97 -18.35
N VAL A 16 -19.41 -23.75 -19.31
CA VAL A 16 -17.97 -24.00 -19.48
C VAL A 16 -17.23 -22.72 -19.86
N TRP A 17 -17.77 -21.92 -20.79
CA TRP A 17 -17.16 -20.65 -21.19
C TRP A 17 -17.20 -19.58 -20.08
N ILE A 18 -18.28 -19.52 -19.29
CA ILE A 18 -18.37 -18.64 -18.12
C ILE A 18 -17.36 -19.08 -17.05
N GLY A 19 -17.27 -20.38 -16.75
CA GLY A 19 -16.30 -20.92 -15.79
C GLY A 19 -14.84 -20.67 -16.21
N LEU A 20 -14.52 -20.81 -17.50
CA LEU A 20 -13.18 -20.58 -18.03
C LEU A 20 -12.78 -19.09 -18.00
N SER A 21 -13.75 -18.19 -18.16
CA SER A 21 -13.53 -16.74 -18.10
C SER A 21 -13.26 -16.27 -16.67
N CYS A 22 -13.94 -16.85 -15.66
CA CYS A 22 -13.69 -16.53 -14.25
C CYS A 22 -12.31 -16.97 -13.75
N LEU A 23 -11.71 -18.01 -14.35
CA LEU A 23 -10.35 -18.47 -14.02
C LEU A 23 -9.25 -17.49 -14.49
N HIS A 24 -9.51 -16.64 -15.48
CA HIS A 24 -8.56 -15.67 -16.02
C HIS A 24 -8.70 -14.28 -15.41
N ALA A 25 -9.74 -14.02 -14.63
CA ALA A 25 -9.88 -12.82 -13.82
C ALA A 25 -9.02 -12.96 -12.54
N GLY A 26 -7.70 -13.12 -12.73
CA GLY A 26 -6.75 -13.18 -11.63
C GLY A 26 -6.72 -11.87 -10.86
N CYS A 27 -6.61 -11.98 -9.53
CA CYS A 27 -6.47 -10.83 -8.63
C CYS A 27 -5.21 -10.04 -9.03
N SER A 28 -5.37 -8.81 -9.55
CA SER A 28 -4.24 -7.96 -9.91
C SER A 28 -3.38 -7.68 -8.68
N LYS A 29 -2.06 -7.89 -8.76
CA LYS A 29 -1.14 -7.49 -7.70
C LYS A 29 -1.23 -5.98 -7.50
N ILE A 30 -1.26 -5.53 -6.24
CA ILE A 30 -1.22 -4.11 -5.92
C ILE A 30 0.19 -3.60 -6.23
N GLU A 31 0.26 -2.55 -7.05
CA GLU A 31 1.50 -1.84 -7.34
C GLU A 31 1.69 -0.68 -6.35
N PHE A 32 2.90 -0.54 -5.83
CA PHE A 32 3.25 0.52 -4.90
C PHE A 32 4.09 1.58 -5.63
N LEU A 33 3.50 2.75 -5.84
CA LEU A 33 4.11 3.79 -6.66
C LEU A 33 5.28 4.50 -5.94
N PRO A 34 6.37 4.81 -6.68
CA PRO A 34 7.52 5.55 -6.15
C PRO A 34 7.19 7.03 -5.88
N ASN A 35 8.04 7.73 -5.12
CA ASN A 35 7.83 9.14 -4.78
C ASN A 35 8.39 10.10 -5.86
N ARG A 36 7.66 10.24 -6.97
CA ARG A 36 8.02 11.16 -8.06
C ARG A 36 8.04 12.62 -7.63
N LEU A 37 7.14 13.05 -6.73
CA LEU A 37 7.06 14.44 -6.28
C LEU A 37 8.30 14.88 -5.51
N VAL A 38 8.82 14.02 -4.62
CA VAL A 38 10.05 14.31 -3.89
C VAL A 38 11.25 14.28 -4.83
N ALA A 39 11.32 13.33 -5.76
CA ALA A 39 12.39 13.27 -6.76
C ALA A 39 12.43 14.54 -7.63
N ALA A 40 11.30 14.96 -8.21
CA ALA A 40 11.19 16.20 -8.98
C ALA A 40 11.58 17.45 -8.17
N ALA A 41 11.10 17.55 -6.92
CA ALA A 41 11.43 18.66 -6.05
C ALA A 41 12.92 18.71 -5.68
N THR A 42 13.57 17.55 -5.52
CA THR A 42 14.99 17.46 -5.17
C THR A 42 15.90 17.73 -6.36
N LEU A 43 15.52 17.24 -7.54
CA LEU A 43 16.26 17.46 -8.78
C LEU A 43 16.08 18.86 -9.36
N HIS A 44 15.06 19.61 -8.90
CA HIS A 44 14.63 20.86 -9.54
C HIS A 44 14.48 20.72 -11.07
N SER A 45 14.00 19.55 -11.51
CA SER A 45 13.95 19.16 -12.92
C SER A 45 12.53 18.73 -13.28
N THR A 46 12.13 19.05 -14.51
CA THR A 46 10.87 18.58 -15.12
C THR A 46 11.12 17.44 -16.11
N ASP A 47 12.36 16.97 -16.25
CA ASP A 47 12.70 15.81 -17.07
C ASP A 47 12.12 14.55 -16.42
N GLU A 48 11.02 14.05 -16.98
CA GLU A 48 10.28 12.90 -16.46
C GLU A 48 11.17 11.67 -16.31
N MET A 49 12.08 11.43 -17.25
CA MET A 49 12.95 10.25 -17.24
C MET A 49 13.92 10.31 -16.06
N GLN A 50 14.47 11.49 -15.76
CA GLN A 50 15.35 11.67 -14.60
C GLN A 50 14.59 11.53 -13.29
N VAL A 51 13.39 12.11 -13.22
CA VAL A 51 12.51 12.01 -12.04
C VAL A 51 12.16 10.55 -11.77
N ASP A 52 11.81 9.79 -12.80
CA ASP A 52 11.41 8.38 -12.69
C ASP A 52 12.56 7.50 -12.26
N LYS A 53 13.74 7.73 -12.83
CA LYS A 53 14.95 7.01 -12.43
C LYS A 53 15.25 7.20 -10.94
N VAL A 54 15.27 8.45 -10.47
CA VAL A 54 15.60 8.75 -9.07
C VAL A 54 14.50 8.27 -8.12
N ALA A 55 13.23 8.45 -8.48
CA ALA A 55 12.11 7.96 -7.67
C ALA A 55 12.12 6.43 -7.58
N GLY A 56 12.42 5.73 -8.68
CA GLY A 56 12.54 4.28 -8.75
C GLY A 56 13.72 3.75 -7.94
N GLU A 57 14.89 4.38 -8.05
CA GLU A 57 16.07 4.01 -7.24
C GLU A 57 15.81 4.18 -5.74
N ALA A 58 15.24 5.33 -5.34
CA ALA A 58 14.88 5.58 -3.94
C ALA A 58 13.85 4.56 -3.43
N TYR A 59 12.86 4.22 -4.25
CA TYR A 59 11.89 3.19 -3.93
C TYR A 59 12.53 1.80 -3.79
N ALA A 60 13.40 1.40 -4.72
CA ALA A 60 14.11 0.12 -4.67
C ALA A 60 14.99 0.00 -3.40
N ILE A 61 15.69 1.06 -3.01
CA ILE A 61 16.46 1.10 -1.76
C ILE A 61 15.52 0.96 -0.56
N ALA A 62 14.43 1.74 -0.53
CA ALA A 62 13.46 1.67 0.56
C ALA A 62 12.84 0.28 0.68
N THR A 63 12.50 -0.37 -0.43
CA THR A 63 11.95 -1.73 -0.44
C THR A 63 12.99 -2.78 -0.03
N THR A 64 14.26 -2.59 -0.40
CA THR A 64 15.34 -3.48 0.03
C THR A 64 15.57 -3.43 1.54
N LEU A 65 15.50 -2.23 2.13
CA LEU A 65 15.72 -2.05 3.57
C LEU A 65 14.48 -2.39 4.39
N PHE A 66 13.31 -1.88 3.98
CA PHE A 66 12.10 -1.85 4.80
C PHE A 66 10.95 -2.72 4.27
N GLY A 67 11.16 -3.42 3.15
CA GLY A 67 10.14 -4.26 2.54
C GLY A 67 9.04 -3.46 1.85
N THR A 68 7.87 -4.08 1.69
CA THR A 68 6.70 -3.44 1.04
C THR A 68 5.63 -3.11 2.08
N PRO A 69 4.63 -2.27 1.75
CA PRO A 69 3.47 -2.05 2.63
C PRO A 69 2.69 -3.33 3.00
N ASP A 70 2.86 -4.43 2.24
CA ASP A 70 2.26 -5.73 2.55
C ASP A 70 3.19 -6.65 3.31
N GLU A 71 4.49 -6.54 3.05
CA GLU A 71 5.54 -7.37 3.65
C GLU A 71 6.65 -6.46 4.21
N PRO A 72 6.39 -5.77 5.34
CA PRO A 72 7.36 -4.85 5.93
C PRO A 72 8.47 -5.59 6.65
N SER A 73 9.67 -5.03 6.61
CA SER A 73 10.86 -5.51 7.32
C SER A 73 11.58 -4.36 8.01
N TRP A 74 12.45 -4.69 8.97
CA TRP A 74 13.35 -3.73 9.58
C TRP A 74 14.79 -4.25 9.47
N PRO A 75 15.74 -3.47 8.94
CA PRO A 75 17.14 -3.88 8.86
C PRO A 75 17.72 -4.15 10.24
N THR A 76 18.44 -5.26 10.38
CA THR A 76 19.11 -5.64 11.64
C THR A 76 20.23 -4.68 12.04
N GLU A 77 20.76 -3.92 11.09
CA GLU A 77 21.85 -2.96 11.27
C GLU A 77 21.35 -1.62 11.85
N LEU A 78 20.04 -1.36 11.80
CA LEU A 78 19.45 -0.13 12.30
C LEU A 78 18.99 -0.28 13.76
N PRO A 79 19.07 0.79 14.57
CA PRO A 79 18.53 0.77 15.93
C PRO A 79 17.07 0.33 15.94
N ASN A 80 16.72 -0.58 16.84
CA ASN A 80 15.33 -0.99 17.01
C ASN A 80 14.53 0.14 17.67
N VAL A 81 13.84 0.92 16.85
CA VAL A 81 12.97 2.03 17.27
C VAL A 81 11.51 1.81 16.86
N VAL A 82 11.19 0.61 16.39
CA VAL A 82 9.89 0.25 15.83
C VAL A 82 9.42 -1.08 16.42
N ASP A 83 8.20 -1.12 16.94
CA ASP A 83 7.58 -2.39 17.33
C ASP A 83 7.07 -3.13 16.08
N MET A 84 7.80 -4.16 15.67
CA MET A 84 7.46 -4.94 14.47
C MET A 84 6.16 -5.73 14.60
N ALA A 85 5.68 -6.03 15.82
CA ALA A 85 4.38 -6.67 15.98
C ALA A 85 3.24 -5.73 15.57
N GLU A 86 3.34 -4.45 15.95
CA GLU A 86 2.35 -3.43 15.57
C GLU A 86 2.47 -3.04 14.09
N VAL A 87 3.68 -3.02 13.53
CA VAL A 87 3.88 -2.85 12.08
C VAL A 87 3.23 -4.00 11.30
N SER A 88 3.47 -5.25 11.70
CA SER A 88 2.88 -6.42 11.06
C SER A 88 1.36 -6.42 11.17
N ARG A 89 0.80 -5.99 12.31
CA ARG A 89 -0.65 -5.82 12.48
C ARG A 89 -1.22 -4.74 11.56
N SER A 90 -0.46 -3.68 11.30
CA SER A 90 -0.93 -2.54 10.49
C SER A 90 -0.82 -2.77 8.98
N ALA A 91 0.15 -3.58 8.56
CA ALA A 91 0.47 -3.88 7.17
C ALA A 91 -0.49 -4.88 6.52
N GLY A 92 -0.43 -4.96 5.19
CA GLY A 92 -1.16 -5.97 4.42
C GLY A 92 -2.65 -5.67 4.20
N PRO A 93 -3.36 -6.59 3.51
CA PRO A 93 -4.80 -6.52 3.30
C PRO A 93 -5.58 -6.51 4.62
N VAL A 94 -6.72 -5.83 4.63
CA VAL A 94 -7.65 -5.83 5.77
C VAL A 94 -8.15 -7.25 6.02
N GLY A 95 -8.01 -7.73 7.25
CA GLY A 95 -8.43 -9.07 7.60
C GLY A 95 -8.48 -9.33 9.10
N ARG A 96 -9.06 -10.46 9.47
CA ARG A 96 -9.08 -10.97 10.84
C ARG A 96 -8.78 -12.46 10.78
N ALA A 97 -7.75 -12.90 11.48
CA ALA A 97 -7.45 -14.33 11.55
C ALA A 97 -8.31 -15.02 12.63
N TYR A 98 -8.12 -16.32 12.79
CA TYR A 98 -8.85 -17.13 13.77
C TYR A 98 -8.64 -16.67 15.22
N ASP A 99 -7.49 -16.06 15.49
CA ASP A 99 -7.15 -15.40 16.77
C ASP A 99 -8.03 -14.18 17.09
N LYS A 100 -8.94 -13.80 16.19
CA LYS A 100 -9.79 -12.61 16.26
C LYS A 100 -9.01 -11.30 16.32
N ILE A 101 -7.72 -11.30 16.01
CA ILE A 101 -6.90 -10.10 15.93
C ILE A 101 -7.07 -9.51 14.53
N GLU A 102 -7.40 -8.22 14.50
CA GLU A 102 -7.54 -7.46 13.27
C GLU A 102 -6.17 -7.07 12.69
N ARG A 103 -6.05 -7.13 11.36
CA ARG A 103 -4.84 -6.85 10.59
C ARG A 103 -5.16 -5.93 9.39
N GLY A 104 -4.13 -5.35 8.79
CA GLY A 104 -4.28 -4.39 7.70
C GLY A 104 -4.91 -3.08 8.15
N LEU A 105 -4.62 -2.66 9.40
CA LEU A 105 -5.23 -1.47 10.00
C LEU A 105 -5.00 -0.20 9.17
N TYR A 106 -3.82 -0.09 8.52
CA TYR A 106 -3.54 1.04 7.64
C TYR A 106 -4.50 1.09 6.45
N ARG A 107 -4.74 -0.05 5.79
CA ARG A 107 -5.69 -0.15 4.68
C ARG A 107 -7.12 0.10 5.13
N LYS A 108 -7.47 -0.33 6.34
CA LYS A 108 -8.81 -0.15 6.90
C LYS A 108 -9.12 1.31 7.23
N HIS A 109 -8.15 2.07 7.73
CA HIS A 109 -8.40 3.38 8.34
C HIS A 109 -7.74 4.56 7.62
N CYS A 110 -6.62 4.35 6.94
CA CYS A 110 -5.73 5.42 6.51
C CYS A 110 -5.73 5.60 4.98
N VAL A 111 -5.80 4.50 4.22
CA VAL A 111 -5.61 4.52 2.76
C VAL A 111 -6.59 5.42 2.02
N GLN A 112 -7.81 5.56 2.54
CA GLN A 112 -8.82 6.43 1.92
C GLN A 112 -8.34 7.87 1.77
N CYS A 113 -7.53 8.38 2.70
CA CYS A 113 -6.98 9.74 2.64
C CYS A 113 -5.50 9.74 2.26
N HIS A 114 -4.71 8.80 2.78
CA HIS A 114 -3.26 8.81 2.64
C HIS A 114 -2.71 7.97 1.48
N GLY A 115 -3.56 7.24 0.75
CA GLY A 115 -3.12 6.36 -0.33
C GLY A 115 -2.42 5.10 0.18
N ILE A 116 -2.20 4.13 -0.71
CA ILE A 116 -1.70 2.81 -0.34
C ILE A 116 -0.22 2.83 0.11
N THR A 117 0.57 3.72 -0.49
CA THR A 117 1.99 3.95 -0.16
C THR A 117 2.20 5.07 0.85
N GLY A 118 1.12 5.66 1.37
CA GLY A 118 1.21 6.86 2.22
C GLY A 118 1.62 8.12 1.49
N ASP A 119 1.33 8.22 0.18
CA ASP A 119 1.66 9.36 -0.67
C ASP A 119 0.74 10.58 -0.49
N GLY A 120 -0.31 10.45 0.32
CA GLY A 120 -1.32 11.48 0.49
C GLY A 120 -2.31 11.56 -0.69
N ALA A 121 -2.32 10.59 -1.61
CA ALA A 121 -3.20 10.56 -2.78
C ALA A 121 -4.30 9.49 -2.66
N GLY A 122 -4.87 9.33 -1.46
CA GLY A 122 -6.02 8.45 -1.26
C GLY A 122 -7.26 8.92 -2.05
N ALA A 123 -8.23 8.02 -2.24
CA ALA A 123 -9.44 8.32 -3.03
C ALA A 123 -10.24 9.55 -2.53
N ALA A 124 -10.15 9.88 -1.24
CA ALA A 124 -10.78 11.06 -0.65
C ALA A 124 -9.84 12.28 -0.55
N ALA A 125 -8.56 12.17 -0.91
CA ALA A 125 -7.56 13.20 -0.65
C ALA A 125 -7.89 14.55 -1.29
N SER A 126 -8.38 14.54 -2.54
CA SER A 126 -8.75 15.75 -3.28
C SER A 126 -9.95 16.49 -2.70
N LEU A 127 -10.73 15.85 -1.83
CA LEU A 127 -11.91 16.43 -1.19
C LEU A 127 -11.59 17.11 0.15
N LEU A 128 -10.35 17.04 0.62
CA LEU A 128 -9.96 17.49 1.96
C LEU A 128 -9.13 18.78 1.92
N ALA A 129 -9.51 19.73 2.77
CA ALA A 129 -8.73 20.93 3.07
C ALA A 129 -8.53 21.01 4.59
N PRO A 130 -7.30 20.81 5.11
CA PRO A 130 -6.03 20.69 4.38
C PRO A 130 -5.83 19.34 3.67
N TYR A 131 -5.00 19.34 2.62
CA TYR A 131 -4.63 18.14 1.88
C TYR A 131 -3.91 17.11 2.80
N PRO A 132 -4.16 15.80 2.65
CA PRO A 132 -3.51 14.77 3.46
C PRO A 132 -1.99 14.78 3.38
N ARG A 133 -1.31 14.42 4.47
CA ARG A 133 0.17 14.36 4.52
C ARG A 133 0.71 13.18 3.70
N ASP A 134 1.68 13.45 2.82
CA ASP A 134 2.60 12.43 2.30
C ASP A 134 3.58 12.01 3.40
N PHE A 135 3.44 10.78 3.91
CA PHE A 135 4.29 10.22 4.97
C PHE A 135 5.69 9.85 4.50
N ARG A 136 5.88 9.62 3.19
CA ARG A 136 7.17 9.21 2.61
C ARG A 136 8.23 10.31 2.71
N ARG A 137 7.81 11.55 2.98
CA ARG A 137 8.70 12.69 3.23
C ARG A 137 9.36 12.66 4.61
N GLY A 138 8.82 11.89 5.57
CA GLY A 138 9.32 11.89 6.95
C GLY A 138 9.16 13.23 7.69
N THR A 139 8.38 14.18 7.16
CA THR A 139 8.17 15.51 7.74
C THR A 139 6.81 15.64 8.42
N PHE A 140 6.82 15.72 9.75
CA PHE A 140 5.62 15.82 10.58
C PHE A 140 5.50 17.20 11.21
N LYS A 141 4.28 17.77 11.18
CA LYS A 141 3.97 19.09 11.75
C LYS A 141 4.02 19.07 13.28
N PHE A 142 3.44 18.04 13.89
CA PHE A 142 3.36 17.88 15.34
C PHE A 142 4.37 16.82 15.77
N LYS A 143 5.33 17.23 16.61
CA LYS A 143 6.36 16.37 17.18
C LYS A 143 6.56 16.76 18.64
N SER A 144 6.97 15.81 19.47
CA SER A 144 7.38 16.05 20.86
C SER A 144 8.67 16.86 20.97
N THR A 145 9.45 16.95 19.88
CA THR A 145 10.72 17.68 19.84
C THR A 145 10.60 19.03 19.18
N SER A 146 11.47 19.96 19.58
CA SER A 146 11.51 21.32 19.05
C SER A 146 11.73 21.35 17.53
N ILE A 147 11.35 22.46 16.91
CA ILE A 147 11.59 22.69 15.48
C ILE A 147 13.09 22.59 15.20
N GLY A 148 13.47 21.86 14.15
CA GLY A 148 14.88 21.63 13.78
C GLY A 148 15.58 20.49 14.52
N THR A 149 14.98 19.91 15.56
CA THR A 149 15.59 18.79 16.31
C THR A 149 14.99 17.43 15.90
N LYS A 150 15.82 16.39 15.96
CA LYS A 150 15.41 15.00 15.72
C LYS A 150 14.38 14.57 16.77
N PRO A 151 13.43 13.65 16.45
CA PRO A 151 12.55 13.06 17.44
C PRO A 151 13.33 12.39 18.58
N ASN A 152 12.84 12.51 19.81
CA ASN A 152 13.34 11.74 20.95
C ASN A 152 12.71 10.34 20.92
N LYS A 153 13.38 9.34 21.50
CA LYS A 153 12.78 8.01 21.68
C LYS A 153 11.61 8.16 22.66
N ALA A 154 10.47 7.55 22.32
CA ALA A 154 9.33 7.42 23.22
C ALA A 154 9.61 6.37 24.30
#